data_AF-A0AAV5TBP0-F1
#
_entry.id   AF-A0AAV5TBP0-F1
#
_cell.length_a   1.000
_cell.length_b   1.000
_cell.length_c   1.000
_cell.angle_alpha   90.00
_cell.angle_beta   90.00
_cell.angle_gamma   90.00
#
_symmetry.space_group_name_H-M   'P 1'
#
loop_
_entity.id
_entity.type
_entity.pdbx_description
1 polymer ?
#
loop_
_entity_poly.entity_id
_entity_poly.type
_entity_poly.pdbx_seq_one_letter_code
_entity_poly.pdbx_strand_id
1 'polypeptide(L)'
;MLAVLLLGSVSLLIYSIVRYYQYTAKYPKGPLPLPFIGNFLEFDFKAQYKTFTKIGKEQNGMYTMFTPIPFVQMTDYQIIKEAFVDKGDDFVGRPTNKVIQEAFSFAPNAGVINSNGDNWREQRRVAITILRDFGMGKNLMEEQVRSSIADYIAHLSAIEDKDNVDMRWPVQVMVANIINEALFGYRYKHEECQPLMRYVEVLQKKRFNEISQRYNLKMIEHMSDSKGLLLGMGFPFLTNLPIIGWYTYG
;
A
#
# COMPACT_ATOMS: atom_id res chain seq x y z
N MET A 1 -7.35 -49.72 -7.72
CA MET A 1 -7.90 -48.35 -7.85
C MET A 1 -7.20 -47.37 -6.90
N LEU A 2 -7.24 -47.59 -5.58
CA LEU A 2 -6.59 -46.72 -4.57
C LEU A 2 -5.08 -46.51 -4.80
N ALA A 3 -4.31 -47.56 -5.06
CA ALA A 3 -2.87 -47.45 -5.30
C ALA A 3 -2.51 -46.61 -6.55
N VAL A 4 -3.32 -46.73 -7.61
CA VAL A 4 -3.13 -45.95 -8.85
C VAL A 4 -3.46 -44.47 -8.61
N LEU A 5 -4.52 -44.19 -7.86
CA LEU A 5 -4.86 -42.82 -7.46
C LEU A 5 -3.78 -42.19 -6.57
N LEU A 6 -3.20 -42.97 -5.65
CA LEU A 6 -2.09 -42.54 -4.80
C LEU A 6 -0.81 -42.26 -5.61
N LEU A 7 -0.44 -43.14 -6.53
CA LEU A 7 0.71 -42.93 -7.41
C LEU A 7 0.50 -41.72 -8.33
N GLY A 8 -0.70 -41.56 -8.86
CA GLY A 8 -1.08 -40.39 -9.67
C GLY A 8 -0.99 -39.09 -8.88
N SER A 9 -1.53 -39.06 -7.65
CA SER A 9 -1.50 -37.86 -6.80
C SER A 9 -0.08 -37.49 -6.36
N VAL A 10 0.74 -38.47 -5.99
CA VAL A 10 2.16 -38.25 -5.64
C VAL A 10 2.94 -37.75 -6.86
N SER A 11 2.73 -38.32 -8.04
CA SER A 11 3.39 -37.87 -9.27
C SER A 11 3.01 -36.44 -9.62
N LEU A 12 1.72 -36.08 -9.49
CA LEU A 12 1.24 -34.72 -9.70
C LEU A 12 1.82 -33.74 -8.68
N LEU A 13 1.95 -34.16 -7.42
CA LEU A 13 2.55 -33.35 -6.36
C LEU A 13 4.03 -33.07 -6.66
N ILE A 14 4.81 -34.10 -7.00
CA ILE A 14 6.22 -33.95 -7.38
C ILE A 14 6.36 -33.04 -8.59
N TYR A 15 5.56 -33.26 -9.64
CA TYR A 15 5.54 -32.40 -10.82
C TYR A 15 5.26 -30.94 -10.45
N SER A 16 4.27 -30.69 -9.58
CA SER A 16 3.91 -29.35 -9.13
C SER A 16 5.03 -28.68 -8.34
N ILE A 17 5.72 -29.41 -7.46
CA ILE A 17 6.86 -28.91 -6.69
C ILE A 17 8.05 -28.57 -7.60
N VAL A 18 8.37 -29.45 -8.55
CA VAL A 18 9.44 -29.20 -9.53
C VAL A 18 9.13 -27.95 -10.36
N ARG A 19 7.89 -27.82 -10.85
CA ARG A 19 7.44 -26.64 -11.60
C ARG A 19 7.49 -25.36 -10.77
N TYR A 20 7.14 -25.44 -9.49
CA TYR A 20 7.25 -24.34 -8.56
C TYR A 20 8.70 -23.84 -8.42
N TYR A 21 9.65 -24.72 -8.15
CA TYR A 21 11.06 -24.31 -8.02
C TYR A 21 11.71 -23.89 -9.34
N GLN A 22 11.25 -24.43 -10.48
CA GLN A 22 11.64 -23.90 -11.80
C GLN A 22 11.14 -22.47 -12.03
N TYR A 23 9.96 -22.12 -11.49
CA TYR A 23 9.43 -20.77 -11.57
C TYR A 23 10.19 -19.81 -10.64
N THR A 24 10.47 -20.21 -9.40
CA THR A 24 11.18 -19.36 -8.44
C THR A 24 12.63 -19.07 -8.84
N ALA A 25 13.29 -20.03 -9.51
CA ALA A 25 14.67 -19.90 -9.99
C ALA A 25 14.87 -18.79 -11.06
N LYS A 26 13.80 -18.26 -11.65
CA LYS A 26 13.86 -17.17 -12.64
C LYS A 26 14.11 -15.79 -12.01
N TYR A 27 13.95 -15.67 -10.70
CA TYR A 27 14.03 -14.40 -9.98
C TYR A 27 15.35 -14.29 -9.19
N PRO A 28 15.73 -13.08 -8.75
CA PRO A 28 16.86 -12.90 -7.83
C PRO A 28 16.76 -13.84 -6.62
N LYS A 29 17.89 -14.40 -6.20
CA LYS A 29 17.95 -15.31 -5.05
C LYS A 29 17.45 -14.62 -3.79
N GLY A 30 16.75 -15.37 -2.96
CA GLY A 30 16.19 -14.91 -1.69
C GLY A 30 15.96 -16.08 -0.75
N PRO A 31 15.24 -15.87 0.36
CA PRO A 31 14.91 -16.95 1.28
C PRO A 31 14.12 -18.05 0.57
N LEU A 32 14.42 -19.32 0.87
CA LEU A 32 13.84 -20.46 0.18
C LEU A 32 12.32 -20.47 0.39
N PRO A 33 11.51 -20.30 -0.67
CA PRO A 33 10.07 -20.24 -0.51
C PRO A 33 9.49 -21.66 -0.45
N LEU A 34 8.54 -21.89 0.47
CA LEU A 34 7.84 -23.17 0.54
C LEU A 34 6.82 -23.29 -0.60
N PRO A 35 6.59 -24.48 -1.19
CA PRO A 35 5.53 -24.66 -2.17
C PRO A 35 4.18 -24.18 -1.62
N PHE A 36 3.41 -23.46 -2.45
CA PHE A 36 2.09 -22.88 -2.15
C PHE A 36 2.07 -21.73 -1.12
N ILE A 37 2.85 -21.82 -0.05
CA ILE A 37 2.88 -20.83 1.06
C ILE A 37 3.95 -19.76 0.83
N GLY A 38 5.01 -20.05 0.09
CA GLY A 38 6.12 -19.12 -0.11
C GLY A 38 6.87 -18.81 1.19
N ASN A 39 7.19 -17.55 1.43
CA ASN A 39 7.95 -17.04 2.57
C ASN A 39 7.06 -16.49 3.70
N PHE A 40 5.76 -16.82 3.75
CA PHE A 40 4.86 -16.26 4.77
C PHE A 40 5.30 -16.54 6.21
N LEU A 41 5.90 -17.70 6.48
CA LEU A 41 6.32 -18.06 7.84
C LEU A 41 7.46 -17.17 8.36
N GLU A 42 8.24 -16.58 7.45
CA GLU A 42 9.34 -15.68 7.77
C GLU A 42 8.89 -14.21 7.84
N PHE A 43 7.65 -13.94 7.44
CA PHE A 43 7.13 -12.60 7.27
C PHE A 43 6.42 -12.10 8.51
N ASP A 44 7.04 -11.16 9.22
CA ASP A 44 6.36 -10.40 10.27
C ASP A 44 5.48 -9.33 9.62
N PHE A 45 4.21 -9.68 9.45
CA PHE A 45 3.18 -8.78 8.95
C PHE A 45 3.10 -7.48 9.79
N LYS A 46 3.36 -7.52 11.10
CA LYS A 46 3.28 -6.33 11.96
C LYS A 46 4.52 -5.42 11.82
N ALA A 47 5.67 -6.00 11.50
CA ALA A 47 6.92 -5.25 11.37
C ALA A 47 7.70 -5.60 10.10
N GLN A 48 7.02 -5.53 8.94
CA GLN A 48 7.55 -5.93 7.64
C GLN A 48 8.92 -5.32 7.32
N TYR A 49 9.11 -4.04 7.67
CA TYR A 49 10.38 -3.33 7.44
C TYR A 49 11.57 -4.00 8.15
N LYS A 50 11.35 -4.64 9.31
CA LYS A 50 12.41 -5.37 10.03
C LYS A 50 12.81 -6.62 9.27
N THR A 51 11.82 -7.41 8.84
CA THR A 51 12.05 -8.61 8.00
C THR A 51 12.79 -8.22 6.72
N PHE A 52 12.31 -7.17 6.02
CA PHE A 52 12.93 -6.74 4.77
C PHE A 52 14.36 -6.22 4.95
N THR A 53 14.61 -5.46 6.02
CA THR A 53 15.96 -4.94 6.32
C THR A 53 16.92 -6.08 6.70
N LYS A 54 16.45 -7.06 7.47
CA LYS A 54 17.27 -8.21 7.87
C LYS A 54 17.69 -9.02 6.65
N ILE A 55 16.74 -9.45 5.83
CA ILE A 55 17.01 -10.26 4.64
C ILE A 55 17.84 -9.47 3.62
N GLY A 56 17.56 -8.16 3.47
CA GLY A 56 18.33 -7.29 2.59
C GLY A 56 19.82 -7.25 2.91
N LYS A 57 20.20 -7.30 4.19
CA LYS A 57 21.61 -7.39 4.61
C LYS A 57 22.23 -8.76 4.29
N GLU A 58 21.45 -9.84 4.38
CA GLU A 58 21.91 -11.21 4.09
C GLU A 58 22.04 -11.47 2.58
N GLN A 59 21.26 -10.77 1.75
CA GLN A 59 21.15 -11.00 0.30
C GLN A 59 21.75 -9.88 -0.56
N ASN A 60 22.69 -9.10 -0.02
CA ASN A 60 23.38 -7.99 -0.74
C ASN A 60 22.42 -6.99 -1.41
N GLY A 61 21.30 -6.67 -0.74
CA GLY A 61 20.44 -5.57 -1.17
C GLY A 61 19.38 -5.89 -2.21
N MET A 62 19.34 -7.08 -2.81
CA MET A 62 18.30 -7.47 -3.75
C MET A 62 17.94 -8.94 -3.62
N TYR A 63 16.66 -9.22 -3.44
CA TYR A 63 16.16 -10.59 -3.25
C TYR A 63 14.68 -10.70 -3.59
N THR A 64 14.21 -11.95 -3.75
CA THR A 64 12.79 -12.21 -4.00
C THR A 64 12.14 -12.85 -2.79
N MET A 65 10.98 -12.31 -2.38
CA MET A 65 10.07 -12.90 -1.41
C MET A 65 8.83 -13.40 -2.14
N PHE A 66 8.43 -14.65 -1.93
CA PHE A 66 7.22 -15.21 -2.50
C PHE A 66 6.09 -15.15 -1.48
N THR A 67 5.08 -14.32 -1.75
CA THR A 67 3.90 -14.18 -0.89
C THR A 67 2.64 -14.01 -1.73
N PRO A 68 1.85 -15.06 -1.95
CA PRO A 68 2.06 -16.14 -2.96
C PRO A 68 2.53 -15.72 -4.37
N ILE A 69 2.66 -14.43 -4.67
CA ILE A 69 3.28 -13.91 -5.90
C ILE A 69 4.72 -13.45 -5.61
N PRO A 70 5.60 -13.37 -6.62
CA PRO A 70 6.97 -12.90 -6.42
C PRO A 70 7.00 -11.38 -6.19
N PHE A 71 7.60 -10.97 -5.06
CA PHE A 71 7.98 -9.59 -4.77
C PHE A 71 9.49 -9.48 -4.74
N VAL A 72 10.06 -8.82 -5.75
CA VAL A 72 11.48 -8.46 -5.78
C VAL A 72 11.67 -7.24 -4.90
N GLN A 73 12.44 -7.41 -3.82
CA GLN A 73 12.77 -6.35 -2.87
C GLN A 73 14.15 -5.80 -3.21
N MET A 74 14.26 -4.47 -3.18
CA MET A 74 15.51 -3.73 -3.33
C MET A 74 15.71 -2.89 -2.08
N THR A 75 16.79 -3.13 -1.37
CA THR A 75 17.12 -2.45 -0.09
C THR A 75 18.46 -1.73 -0.13
N ASP A 76 19.29 -1.96 -1.16
CA ASP A 76 20.52 -1.21 -1.36
C ASP A 76 20.30 0.06 -2.19
N TYR A 77 20.97 1.14 -1.80
CA TYR A 77 20.81 2.45 -2.44
C TYR A 77 21.20 2.45 -3.92
N GLN A 78 22.31 1.81 -4.29
CA GLN A 78 22.77 1.82 -5.69
C GLN A 78 21.80 1.06 -6.58
N ILE A 79 21.27 -0.07 -6.09
CA ILE A 79 20.26 -0.86 -6.80
C ILE A 79 18.96 -0.05 -6.96
N ILE A 80 18.50 0.61 -5.89
CA ILE A 80 17.29 1.46 -5.93
C ILE A 80 17.48 2.62 -6.93
N LYS A 81 18.65 3.27 -6.91
CA LYS A 81 18.98 4.35 -7.84
C LYS A 81 19.00 3.83 -9.29
N GLU A 82 19.67 2.72 -9.55
CA GLU A 82 19.72 2.13 -10.90
C GLU A 82 18.31 1.81 -11.40
N ALA A 83 17.47 1.20 -10.56
CA ALA A 83 16.11 0.81 -10.95
C ALA A 83 15.20 2.02 -11.20
N PHE A 84 15.12 2.97 -10.26
CA PHE A 84 14.12 4.03 -10.32
C PHE A 84 14.61 5.33 -11.00
N VAL A 85 15.91 5.50 -11.20
CA VAL A 85 16.48 6.68 -11.87
C VAL A 85 17.07 6.29 -13.22
N ASP A 86 18.07 5.40 -13.24
CA ASP A 86 18.81 5.10 -14.47
C ASP A 86 17.97 4.25 -15.45
N LYS A 87 17.11 3.38 -14.93
CA LYS A 87 16.15 2.52 -15.67
C LYS A 87 14.69 2.84 -15.35
N GLY A 88 14.39 4.09 -14.97
CA GLY A 88 13.09 4.48 -14.42
C GLY A 88 11.88 4.10 -15.29
N ASP A 89 12.03 4.09 -16.63
CA ASP A 89 10.97 3.70 -17.57
C ASP A 89 10.58 2.21 -17.44
N ASP A 90 11.52 1.33 -17.08
CA ASP A 90 11.25 -0.10 -16.87
C ASP A 90 10.51 -0.36 -15.55
N PHE A 91 10.68 0.53 -14.56
CA PHE A 91 10.14 0.40 -13.20
C PHE A 91 8.95 1.33 -12.90
N VAL A 92 8.39 1.98 -13.92
CA VAL A 92 7.25 2.92 -13.75
C VAL A 92 5.91 2.20 -13.48
N GLY A 93 5.83 0.88 -13.68
CA GLY A 93 4.58 0.10 -13.59
C GLY A 93 4.02 -0.04 -12.17
N ARG A 94 2.68 -0.15 -12.08
CA ARG A 94 1.92 -0.38 -10.83
C ARG A 94 1.35 -1.79 -10.87
N PRO A 95 1.14 -2.46 -9.71
CA PRO A 95 0.62 -3.83 -9.68
C PRO A 95 -0.66 -3.99 -10.51
N THR A 96 -0.69 -5.02 -11.36
CA THR A 96 -1.84 -5.35 -12.23
C THR A 96 -2.72 -6.46 -11.68
N ASN A 97 -2.33 -7.08 -10.57
CA ASN A 97 -3.14 -8.09 -9.90
C ASN A 97 -4.46 -7.47 -9.43
N LYS A 98 -5.60 -8.07 -9.82
CA LYS A 98 -6.95 -7.58 -9.54
C LYS A 98 -7.20 -7.33 -8.05
N VAL A 99 -6.81 -8.28 -7.20
CA VAL A 99 -6.99 -8.19 -5.74
C VAL A 99 -6.20 -7.01 -5.17
N ILE A 100 -4.98 -6.79 -5.65
CA ILE A 100 -4.17 -5.63 -5.26
C ILE A 100 -4.83 -4.33 -5.76
N GLN A 101 -5.26 -4.27 -7.02
CA GLN A 101 -5.86 -3.04 -7.56
C GLN A 101 -7.15 -2.64 -6.85
N GLU A 102 -8.04 -3.59 -6.57
CA GLU A 102 -9.32 -3.33 -5.88
C GLU A 102 -9.11 -2.91 -4.42
N ALA A 103 -8.03 -3.37 -3.77
CA ALA A 103 -7.68 -2.93 -2.43
C ALA A 103 -7.21 -1.46 -2.37
N PHE A 104 -6.69 -0.92 -3.48
CA PHE A 104 -6.10 0.43 -3.52
C PHE A 104 -6.87 1.43 -4.38
N SER A 105 -7.84 0.99 -5.18
CA SER A 105 -8.57 1.83 -6.14
C SER A 105 -10.07 1.50 -6.17
N PHE A 106 -10.89 2.54 -6.36
CA PHE A 106 -12.35 2.40 -6.51
C PHE A 106 -12.78 2.03 -7.93
N ALA A 107 -11.85 2.07 -8.88
CA ALA A 107 -12.08 1.73 -10.27
C ALA A 107 -10.81 1.14 -10.90
N PRO A 108 -10.94 0.22 -11.88
CA PRO A 108 -9.80 -0.35 -12.57
C PRO A 108 -9.03 0.73 -13.32
N ASN A 109 -7.69 0.70 -13.22
CA ASN A 109 -6.77 1.59 -13.93
C ASN A 109 -7.11 3.10 -13.82
N ALA A 110 -7.56 3.54 -12.64
CA ALA A 110 -7.99 4.91 -12.38
C ALA A 110 -7.09 5.65 -11.38
N GLY A 111 -7.10 6.98 -11.45
CA GLY A 111 -6.37 7.87 -10.54
C GLY A 111 -4.87 7.99 -10.85
N VAL A 112 -4.26 9.07 -10.40
CA VAL A 112 -2.84 9.37 -10.62
C VAL A 112 -1.88 8.44 -9.86
N ILE A 113 -2.36 7.77 -8.81
CA ILE A 113 -1.56 6.90 -7.93
C ILE A 113 -1.51 5.45 -8.46
N ASN A 114 -2.65 4.92 -8.94
CA ASN A 114 -2.79 3.48 -9.22
C ASN A 114 -2.92 3.11 -10.72
N SER A 115 -3.09 4.08 -11.61
CA SER A 115 -3.18 3.81 -13.05
C SER A 115 -1.82 3.49 -13.70
N ASN A 116 -1.86 2.92 -14.89
CA ASN A 116 -0.73 2.52 -15.72
C ASN A 116 -0.87 3.04 -17.16
N GLY A 117 0.25 3.02 -17.91
CA GLY A 117 0.29 3.36 -19.33
C GLY A 117 -0.11 4.81 -19.62
N ASP A 118 -0.77 5.03 -20.75
CA ASP A 118 -1.14 6.37 -21.20
C ASP A 118 -2.16 7.04 -20.28
N ASN A 119 -3.08 6.27 -19.66
CA ASN A 119 -4.00 6.78 -18.65
C ASN A 119 -3.27 7.46 -17.49
N TRP A 120 -2.18 6.85 -17.01
CA TRP A 120 -1.36 7.44 -15.95
C TRP A 120 -0.62 8.69 -16.44
N ARG A 121 -0.04 8.65 -17.65
CA ARG A 121 0.71 9.77 -18.22
C ARG A 121 -0.17 11.01 -18.35
N GLU A 122 -1.37 10.86 -18.91
CA GLU A 122 -2.31 11.97 -19.09
C GLU A 122 -2.83 12.50 -17.75
N GLN A 123 -3.28 11.62 -16.84
CA GLN A 123 -3.75 12.05 -15.51
C GLN A 123 -2.66 12.76 -14.71
N ARG A 124 -1.43 12.25 -14.74
CA ARG A 124 -0.28 12.88 -14.07
C ARG A 124 0.03 14.25 -14.66
N ARG A 125 0.05 14.36 -16.00
CA ARG A 125 0.31 15.64 -16.68
C ARG A 125 -0.74 16.68 -16.27
N VAL A 126 -2.02 16.32 -16.38
CA VAL A 126 -3.14 17.21 -16.03
C VAL A 126 -3.07 17.61 -14.55
N ALA A 127 -2.88 16.65 -13.63
CA ALA A 127 -2.80 16.94 -12.19
C ALA A 127 -1.63 17.89 -11.85
N ILE A 128 -0.45 17.70 -12.44
CA ILE A 128 0.70 18.58 -12.20
C ILE A 128 0.45 19.99 -12.75
N THR A 129 -0.16 20.11 -13.94
CA THR A 129 -0.53 21.40 -14.52
C THR A 129 -1.50 22.13 -13.60
N ILE A 130 -2.57 21.46 -13.17
CA ILE A 130 -3.55 22.00 -12.22
C ILE A 130 -2.85 22.48 -10.94
N LEU A 131 -1.99 21.67 -10.32
CA LEU A 131 -1.27 22.07 -9.11
C LEU A 131 -0.39 23.31 -9.32
N ARG A 132 0.27 23.45 -10.46
CA ARG A 132 1.06 24.65 -10.80
C ARG A 132 0.20 25.89 -11.01
N ASP A 133 -0.99 25.72 -11.56
CA ASP A 133 -1.96 26.81 -11.74
C ASP A 133 -2.53 27.26 -10.40
N PHE A 134 -2.76 26.32 -9.46
CA PHE A 134 -3.11 26.59 -8.06
C PHE A 134 -1.95 27.07 -7.18
N GLY A 135 -0.79 27.36 -7.76
CA GLY A 135 0.30 28.03 -7.04
C GLY A 135 1.40 27.12 -6.49
N MET A 136 1.42 25.82 -6.81
CA MET A 136 2.53 24.93 -6.43
C MET A 136 3.87 25.50 -6.92
N GLY A 137 4.78 25.79 -5.98
CA GLY A 137 6.08 26.40 -6.26
C GLY A 137 6.05 27.91 -6.52
N LYS A 138 4.93 28.60 -6.20
CA LYS A 138 4.76 30.05 -6.31
C LYS A 138 4.33 30.65 -4.96
N ASN A 139 4.41 31.98 -4.84
CA ASN A 139 4.02 32.72 -3.64
C ASN A 139 2.56 32.47 -3.20
N LEU A 140 1.65 32.19 -4.14
CA LEU A 140 0.25 31.90 -3.84
C LEU A 140 0.10 30.72 -2.86
N MET A 141 0.84 29.62 -3.07
CA MET A 141 0.80 28.47 -2.16
C MET A 141 1.43 28.82 -0.81
N GLU A 142 2.50 29.64 -0.80
CA GLU A 142 3.11 30.12 0.44
C GLU A 142 2.12 30.93 1.29
N GLU A 143 1.32 31.80 0.66
CA GLU A 143 0.27 32.57 1.32
C GLU A 143 -0.82 31.67 1.92
N GLN A 144 -1.28 30.66 1.17
CA GLN A 144 -2.25 29.66 1.67
C GLN A 144 -1.70 28.89 2.87
N VAL A 145 -0.44 28.46 2.80
CA VAL A 145 0.25 27.78 3.90
C VAL A 145 0.38 28.70 5.11
N ARG A 146 0.83 29.94 4.92
CA ARG A 146 0.98 30.94 5.99
C ARG A 146 -0.35 31.22 6.68
N SER A 147 -1.42 31.37 5.91
CA SER A 147 -2.75 31.60 6.47
C SER A 147 -3.23 30.40 7.29
N SER A 148 -3.02 29.17 6.80
CA SER A 148 -3.37 27.95 7.55
C SER A 148 -2.55 27.79 8.83
N ILE A 149 -1.28 28.21 8.81
CA ILE A 149 -0.42 28.25 10.01
C ILE A 149 -0.92 29.29 11.02
N ALA A 150 -1.37 30.46 10.57
CA ALA A 150 -1.92 31.48 11.46
C ALA A 150 -3.15 30.96 12.21
N ASP A 151 -4.07 30.28 11.50
CA ASP A 151 -5.25 29.65 12.10
C ASP A 151 -4.84 28.57 13.12
N TYR A 152 -3.84 27.75 12.78
CA TYR A 152 -3.29 26.73 13.67
C TYR A 152 -2.67 27.32 14.96
N ILE A 153 -1.86 28.39 14.85
CA ILE A 153 -1.27 29.06 16.02
C ILE A 153 -2.34 29.70 16.88
N ALA A 154 -3.35 30.34 16.27
CA ALA A 154 -4.47 30.92 16.99
C ALA A 154 -5.24 29.85 17.76
N HIS A 155 -5.52 28.71 17.14
CA HIS A 155 -6.17 27.58 17.79
C HIS A 155 -5.35 27.04 18.97
N LEU A 156 -4.05 26.78 18.79
CA LEU A 156 -3.19 26.34 19.90
C LEU A 156 -3.14 27.33 21.06
N SER A 157 -3.16 28.62 20.75
CA SER A 157 -3.14 29.67 21.77
C SER A 157 -4.43 29.72 22.59
N ALA A 158 -5.55 29.32 21.99
CA ALA A 158 -6.87 29.27 22.62
C ALA A 158 -7.11 28.01 23.47
N ILE A 159 -6.24 27.00 23.39
CA ILE A 159 -6.35 25.80 24.22
C ILE A 159 -6.00 26.15 25.67
N GLU A 160 -6.93 25.84 26.59
CA GLU A 160 -6.79 26.10 28.02
C GLU A 160 -5.82 25.11 28.69
N ASP A 161 -6.03 23.80 28.52
CA ASP A 161 -5.14 22.76 29.04
C ASP A 161 -3.98 22.53 28.07
N LYS A 162 -2.91 23.31 28.25
CA LYS A 162 -1.69 23.19 27.44
C LYS A 162 -0.83 21.99 27.79
N ASP A 163 -1.07 21.35 28.93
CA ASP A 163 -0.27 20.21 29.40
C ASP A 163 -0.75 18.88 28.80
N ASN A 164 -2.01 18.81 28.34
CA ASN A 164 -2.61 17.60 27.76
C ASN A 164 -3.19 17.80 26.35
N VAL A 165 -2.40 18.31 25.40
CA VAL A 165 -2.84 18.53 24.02
C VAL A 165 -2.47 17.35 23.10
N ASP A 166 -3.46 16.73 22.46
CA ASP A 166 -3.21 15.83 21.33
C ASP A 166 -2.93 16.62 20.06
N MET A 167 -1.65 16.77 19.73
CA MET A 167 -1.17 17.52 18.56
C MET A 167 -1.56 16.90 17.21
N ARG A 168 -2.08 15.67 17.20
CA ARG A 168 -2.49 14.99 15.97
C ARG A 168 -3.53 15.81 15.20
N TRP A 169 -4.59 16.27 15.86
CA TRP A 169 -5.70 16.93 15.18
C TRP A 169 -5.39 18.35 14.72
N PRO A 170 -4.79 19.21 15.55
CA PRO A 170 -4.35 20.53 15.11
C PRO A 170 -3.48 20.48 13.83
N VAL A 171 -2.52 19.54 13.77
CA VAL A 171 -1.66 19.37 12.60
C VAL A 171 -2.42 18.81 11.39
N GLN A 172 -3.26 17.79 11.59
CA GLN A 172 -4.03 17.19 10.49
C GLN A 172 -5.03 18.18 9.88
N VAL A 173 -5.71 18.99 10.68
CA VAL A 173 -6.65 20.01 10.21
C VAL A 173 -5.91 21.09 9.42
N MET A 174 -4.75 21.56 9.91
CA MET A 174 -3.92 22.54 9.20
C MET A 174 -3.53 22.03 7.80
N VAL A 175 -2.99 20.80 7.70
CA VAL A 175 -2.60 20.21 6.42
C VAL A 175 -3.81 19.98 5.51
N ALA A 176 -4.92 19.50 6.07
CA ALA A 176 -6.15 19.29 5.31
C ALA A 176 -6.73 20.59 4.77
N ASN A 177 -6.66 21.69 5.52
CA ASN A 177 -7.14 23.00 5.07
C ASN A 177 -6.34 23.55 3.90
N ILE A 178 -5.02 23.35 3.85
CA ILE A 178 -4.20 23.70 2.68
C ILE A 178 -4.71 22.95 1.43
N ILE A 179 -5.00 21.65 1.58
CA ILE A 179 -5.50 20.82 0.47
C ILE A 179 -6.94 21.21 0.09
N ASN A 180 -7.82 21.41 1.06
CA ASN A 180 -9.23 21.74 0.83
C ASN A 180 -9.40 23.13 0.20
N GLU A 181 -8.58 24.09 0.59
CA GLU A 181 -8.59 25.39 -0.05
C GLU A 181 -8.13 25.29 -1.51
N ALA A 182 -7.05 24.54 -1.77
CA ALA A 182 -6.56 24.35 -3.13
C ALA A 182 -7.56 23.59 -4.03
N LEU A 183 -8.26 22.59 -3.50
CA LEU A 183 -9.15 21.73 -4.30
C LEU A 183 -10.61 22.18 -4.33
N PHE A 184 -11.12 22.69 -3.22
CA PHE A 184 -12.54 23.00 -3.02
C PHE A 184 -12.81 24.47 -2.69
N GLY A 185 -11.76 25.28 -2.48
CA GLY A 185 -11.91 26.70 -2.17
C GLY A 185 -12.48 27.00 -0.78
N TYR A 186 -12.45 26.03 0.15
CA TYR A 186 -12.92 26.24 1.52
C TYR A 186 -11.99 25.62 2.55
N ARG A 187 -12.10 26.12 3.79
CA ARG A 187 -11.36 25.63 4.96
C ARG A 187 -12.33 25.28 6.08
N TYR A 188 -11.96 24.31 6.91
CA TYR A 188 -12.65 24.03 8.17
C TYR A 188 -12.10 24.94 9.26
N LYS A 189 -12.99 25.56 10.03
CA LYS A 189 -12.61 26.11 11.33
C LYS A 189 -12.27 24.97 12.27
N HIS A 190 -11.38 25.22 13.23
CA HIS A 190 -10.98 24.20 14.20
C HIS A 190 -12.17 23.71 15.05
N GLU A 191 -13.14 24.57 15.34
CA GLU A 191 -14.34 24.23 16.11
C GLU A 191 -15.37 23.42 15.30
N GLU A 192 -15.27 23.45 13.96
CA GLU A 192 -16.23 22.84 13.01
C GLU A 192 -15.59 21.73 12.16
N CYS A 193 -14.42 21.23 12.57
CA CYS A 193 -13.67 20.22 11.80
C CYS A 193 -14.16 18.77 12.03
N GLN A 194 -15.21 18.56 12.82
CA GLN A 194 -15.76 17.23 13.14
C GLN A 194 -16.14 16.41 11.90
N PRO A 195 -16.69 16.98 10.80
CA PRO A 195 -16.93 16.21 9.58
C PRO A 195 -15.64 15.67 8.96
N LEU A 196 -14.59 16.48 8.92
CA LEU A 196 -13.25 16.07 8.45
C LEU A 196 -12.67 15.01 9.38
N MET A 197 -12.71 15.23 10.69
CA MET A 197 -12.23 14.27 11.69
C MET A 197 -12.95 12.93 11.54
N ARG A 198 -14.29 12.96 11.45
CA ARG A 198 -15.11 11.77 11.26
C ARG A 198 -14.79 11.06 9.94
N TYR A 199 -14.56 11.80 8.86
CA TYR A 199 -14.14 11.19 7.59
C TYR A 199 -12.78 10.51 7.72
N VAL A 200 -11.79 11.17 8.32
CA VAL A 200 -10.46 10.59 8.58
C VAL A 200 -10.57 9.38 9.51
N GLU A 201 -11.35 9.48 10.57
CA GLU A 201 -11.63 8.39 11.50
C GLU A 201 -12.37 7.25 10.82
N VAL A 202 -13.31 7.50 9.91
CA VAL A 202 -14.00 6.45 9.15
C VAL A 202 -13.08 5.84 8.11
N LEU A 203 -12.23 6.60 7.44
CA LEU A 203 -11.22 6.03 6.54
C LEU A 203 -10.21 5.19 7.31
N GLN A 204 -9.82 5.68 8.49
CA GLN A 204 -9.01 4.91 9.41
C GLN A 204 -9.80 3.69 9.87
N LYS A 205 -11.01 3.81 10.40
CA LYS A 205 -11.84 2.75 11.00
C LYS A 205 -12.43 1.74 10.00
N LYS A 206 -12.77 2.13 8.78
CA LYS A 206 -13.05 1.21 7.65
C LYS A 206 -11.77 0.51 7.17
N ARG A 207 -10.58 1.13 7.29
CA ARG A 207 -9.30 0.41 7.26
C ARG A 207 -8.96 -0.27 8.59
N PHE A 208 -9.70 -0.02 9.67
CA PHE A 208 -9.32 -0.32 11.06
C PHE A 208 -10.48 -0.59 12.07
N ASN A 209 -11.23 -1.69 11.98
CA ASN A 209 -12.02 -2.23 13.13
C ASN A 209 -11.22 -3.42 13.73
N GLU A 210 -10.95 -3.62 15.02
CA GLU A 210 -11.27 -2.98 16.32
C GLU A 210 -9.98 -2.86 17.18
N ILE A 211 -9.97 -1.90 18.11
CA ILE A 211 -9.07 -1.70 19.28
C ILE A 211 -7.69 -2.41 19.30
N SER A 212 -6.65 -1.74 18.80
CA SER A 212 -5.38 -1.57 19.55
C SER A 212 -4.40 -0.63 18.86
N GLN A 213 -3.64 0.05 19.70
CA GLN A 213 -2.61 1.03 19.36
C GLN A 213 -1.42 0.42 18.59
N ARG A 214 -0.66 1.33 17.95
CA ARG A 214 0.70 1.20 17.38
C ARG A 214 0.74 0.87 15.87
N TYR A 215 0.73 1.97 15.08
CA TYR A 215 1.18 2.14 13.69
C TYR A 215 0.63 1.18 12.60
N ASN A 216 -0.08 1.74 11.60
CA ASN A 216 -0.23 1.24 10.21
C ASN A 216 -0.65 -0.23 9.96
N LEU A 217 -1.47 -0.84 10.82
CA LEU A 217 -1.58 -2.30 10.86
C LEU A 217 -2.87 -3.02 10.46
N LYS A 218 -4.00 -2.40 10.08
CA LYS A 218 -5.22 -3.20 9.84
C LYS A 218 -5.52 -3.68 8.43
N MET A 219 -4.95 -3.08 7.38
CA MET A 219 -4.91 -3.78 6.09
C MET A 219 -4.05 -5.04 6.22
N ILE A 220 -2.92 -4.95 6.91
CA ILE A 220 -2.01 -6.06 7.13
C ILE A 220 -2.60 -7.11 8.09
N GLU A 221 -3.33 -6.70 9.13
CA GLU A 221 -4.08 -7.62 10.02
C GLU A 221 -5.21 -8.33 9.25
N HIS A 222 -5.93 -7.62 8.35
CA HIS A 222 -6.88 -8.27 7.45
C HIS A 222 -6.21 -9.20 6.43
N MET A 223 -5.02 -8.83 5.91
CA MET A 223 -4.21 -9.72 5.07
C MET A 223 -3.68 -10.95 5.84
N SER A 224 -3.40 -10.81 7.15
CA SER A 224 -2.89 -11.91 7.97
C SER A 224 -4.00 -12.84 8.48
N ASP A 225 -5.19 -12.29 8.76
CA ASP A 225 -6.34 -13.06 9.27
C ASP A 225 -7.20 -13.65 8.13
N SER A 226 -7.29 -12.96 6.98
CA SER A 226 -7.94 -13.48 5.77
C SER A 226 -7.01 -14.42 5.02
N LYS A 227 -7.03 -15.70 5.41
CA LYS A 227 -6.38 -16.78 4.64
C LYS A 227 -6.86 -16.84 3.18
N GLY A 228 -8.07 -16.35 2.90
CA GLY A 228 -8.65 -16.34 1.56
C GLY A 228 -8.11 -15.23 0.66
N LEU A 229 -7.78 -14.05 1.18
CA LEU A 229 -7.17 -12.97 0.39
C LEU A 229 -5.85 -13.41 -0.26
N LEU A 230 -5.01 -14.11 0.51
CA LEU A 230 -3.76 -14.68 0.00
C LEU A 230 -4.04 -15.69 -1.11
N LEU A 231 -5.05 -16.56 -0.94
CA LEU A 231 -5.47 -17.47 -2.02
C LEU A 231 -5.95 -16.71 -3.26
N GLY A 232 -6.65 -15.59 -3.10
CA GLY A 232 -7.04 -14.70 -4.21
C GLY A 232 -5.85 -14.08 -4.95
N MET A 233 -4.82 -13.67 -4.22
CA MET A 233 -3.60 -13.10 -4.81
C MET A 233 -2.82 -14.15 -5.60
N GLY A 234 -2.68 -15.36 -5.06
CA GLY A 234 -1.90 -16.46 -5.66
C GLY A 234 -2.65 -17.19 -6.77
N PHE A 235 -3.97 -17.27 -6.67
CA PHE A 235 -4.86 -17.93 -7.62
C PHE A 235 -6.01 -17.01 -8.01
N PRO A 236 -5.76 -16.03 -8.91
CA PRO A 236 -6.76 -15.02 -9.27
C PRO A 236 -8.07 -15.60 -9.80
N PHE A 237 -8.07 -16.81 -10.37
CA PHE A 237 -9.29 -17.47 -10.83
C PHE A 237 -10.27 -17.80 -9.69
N LEU A 238 -9.79 -17.99 -8.46
CA LEU A 238 -10.64 -18.25 -7.28
C LEU A 238 -11.60 -17.09 -7.01
N THR A 239 -11.22 -15.87 -7.38
CA THR A 239 -12.05 -14.67 -7.23
C THR A 239 -13.34 -14.71 -8.04
N ASN A 240 -13.39 -15.50 -9.12
CA ASN A 240 -14.56 -15.63 -9.98
C ASN A 240 -15.44 -16.83 -9.63
N LEU A 241 -15.06 -17.64 -8.63
CA LEU A 241 -15.83 -18.81 -8.22
C LEU A 241 -16.98 -18.40 -7.28
N PRO A 242 -18.20 -18.94 -7.47
CA PRO A 242 -19.31 -18.70 -6.55
C PRO A 242 -18.94 -19.22 -5.15
N ILE A 243 -19.35 -18.47 -4.11
CA ILE A 243 -19.09 -18.74 -2.68
C ILE A 243 -17.62 -18.52 -2.27
N ILE A 244 -16.65 -19.14 -2.95
CA ILE A 244 -15.22 -19.06 -2.62
C ILE A 244 -14.65 -17.67 -2.92
N GLY A 245 -15.10 -17.03 -4.02
CA GLY A 245 -14.62 -15.72 -4.43
C GLY A 245 -14.79 -14.65 -3.35
N TRP A 246 -15.90 -14.70 -2.59
CA TRP A 246 -16.14 -13.77 -1.47
C TRP A 246 -15.09 -13.84 -0.37
N TYR A 247 -14.48 -15.00 -0.13
CA TYR A 247 -13.40 -15.14 0.86
C TYR A 247 -12.05 -14.68 0.32
N THR A 248 -11.92 -14.50 -1.00
CA THR A 248 -10.68 -14.08 -1.66
C THR A 248 -10.53 -12.58 -1.84
N TYR A 249 -11.59 -11.84 -1.59
CA TYR A 249 -11.59 -10.40 -1.39
C TYR A 249 -11.68 -10.19 0.12
N GLY A 250 -10.59 -9.72 0.74
CA GLY A 250 -10.56 -9.43 2.18
C GLY A 250 -11.67 -8.46 2.53
#